data_AF-A0AA86SDI9-F1
#
_entry.id   AF-A0AA86SDI9-F1
#
_cell.length_a   1.000
_cell.length_b   1.000
_cell.length_c   1.000
_cell.angle_alpha   90.00
_cell.angle_beta   90.00
_cell.angle_gamma   90.00
#
_symmetry.space_group_name_H-M   'P 1'
#
loop_
_entity.id
_entity.type
_entity.pdbx_description
1 polymer ?
#
loop_
_entity_poly.entity_id
_entity_poly.type
_entity_poly.pdbx_seq_one_letter_code
_entity_poly.pdbx_strand_id
1 'polypeptide(L)' 'MGCKDMRKVKWGKRRRRRRREEGVERRMKKLQRLVPGGAGMNPDRLFLKTAEHILQLRLQLNVLQALSKVFNV' A
#
# COMPACT_ATOMS: atom_id res chain seq x y z
N MET A 1 22.03 34.29 -12.08
CA MET A 1 21.86 32.89 -11.61
C MET A 1 22.86 32.01 -12.34
N GLY A 2 23.79 31.36 -11.63
CA GLY A 2 24.93 30.67 -12.23
C GLY A 2 24.68 29.19 -12.56
N CYS A 3 25.39 28.65 -13.56
CA CYS A 3 25.33 27.25 -13.97
C CYS A 3 25.59 26.25 -12.83
N LYS A 4 26.35 26.64 -11.79
CA LYS A 4 26.60 25.83 -10.57
C LYS A 4 25.32 25.64 -9.73
N ASP A 5 24.47 26.66 -9.63
CA ASP A 5 23.21 26.58 -8.88
C ASP A 5 22.21 25.62 -9.55
N MET A 6 22.15 25.67 -10.89
CA MET A 6 21.31 24.76 -11.69
C MET A 6 21.70 23.28 -11.54
N ARG A 7 23.00 22.97 -11.44
CA ARG A 7 23.43 21.59 -11.15
C ARG A 7 22.93 21.15 -9.77
N LYS A 8 23.11 21.97 -8.73
CA LYS A 8 22.71 21.64 -7.34
C LYS A 8 21.21 21.36 -7.22
N VAL A 9 20.34 22.15 -7.86
CA VAL A 9 18.89 21.89 -7.87
C VAL A 9 18.51 20.62 -8.65
N LYS A 10 19.20 20.31 -9.76
CA LYS A 10 18.98 19.05 -10.51
C LYS A 10 19.31 17.82 -9.64
N TRP A 11 20.43 17.85 -8.91
CA TRP A 11 20.81 16.77 -7.98
C TRP A 11 19.80 16.62 -6.82
N GLY A 12 19.33 17.74 -6.26
CA GLY A 12 18.27 17.73 -5.24
C GLY A 12 16.96 17.12 -5.73
N LYS A 13 16.52 17.46 -6.95
CA LYS A 13 15.32 16.88 -7.57
C LYS A 13 15.47 15.37 -7.82
N ARG A 14 16.61 14.91 -8.37
CA ARG A 14 16.89 13.48 -8.58
C ARG A 14 16.87 12.69 -7.25
N ARG A 15 17.50 13.22 -6.20
CA ARG A 15 17.53 12.56 -4.88
C ARG A 15 16.14 12.45 -4.26
N ARG A 16 15.30 13.47 -4.41
CA ARG A 16 13.89 13.43 -3.96
C ARG A 16 13.07 12.39 -4.72
N ARG A 17 13.25 12.28 -6.04
CA ARG A 17 12.56 11.27 -6.85
C ARG A 17 12.92 9.85 -6.41
N ARG A 18 14.21 9.56 -6.26
CA ARG A 18 14.70 8.25 -5.79
C ARG A 18 14.12 7.87 -4.42
N ARG A 19 14.09 8.81 -3.47
CA ARG A 19 13.47 8.59 -2.14
C ARG A 19 11.98 8.27 -2.23
N ARG A 20 11.25 8.87 -3.17
CA ARG A 20 9.82 8.57 -3.38
C ARG A 20 9.64 7.17 -3.95
N GLU A 21 10.44 6.80 -4.96
CA GLU A 21 10.42 5.46 -5.56
C GLU A 21 10.72 4.38 -4.51
N GLU A 22 11.78 4.54 -3.71
CA GLU A 22 12.10 3.64 -2.59
C GLU A 22 10.97 3.56 -1.55
N GLY A 23 10.27 4.67 -1.31
CA GLY A 23 9.12 4.70 -0.40
C GLY A 23 7.92 3.92 -0.91
N VAL A 24 7.65 3.99 -2.22
CA VAL A 24 6.58 3.22 -2.87
C VAL A 24 6.90 1.72 -2.84
N GLU A 25 8.14 1.32 -3.17
CA GLU A 25 8.55 -0.08 -3.11
C GLU A 25 8.42 -0.68 -1.71
N ARG A 26 8.79 0.07 -0.66
CA ARG A 26 8.62 -0.39 0.72
C ARG A 26 7.15 -0.60 1.09
N ARG A 27 6.27 0.31 0.67
CA ARG A 27 4.82 0.19 0.89
C ARG A 27 4.24 -0.99 0.11
N MET A 28 4.70 -1.18 -1.12
CA MET A 28 4.31 -2.30 -1.96
C MET A 28 4.71 -3.64 -1.33
N LYS A 29 5.96 -3.78 -0.86
CA LYS A 29 6.42 -4.98 -0.13
C LYS A 29 5.64 -5.23 1.15
N LYS A 30 5.26 -4.18 1.89
CA LYS A 30 4.40 -4.32 3.07
C LYS A 30 3.01 -4.82 2.69
N LEU A 31 2.41 -4.28 1.63
CA LEU A 31 1.09 -4.69 1.17
C LEU A 31 1.10 -6.16 0.71
N GLN A 32 2.13 -6.59 0.00
CA GLN A 32 2.30 -8.00 -0.41
C GLN A 32 2.37 -8.97 0.76
N ARG A 33 2.85 -8.53 1.93
CA ARG A 33 2.90 -9.35 3.16
C ARG A 33 1.56 -9.41 3.90
N LEU A 34 0.76 -8.35 3.80
CA LEU A 34 -0.53 -8.26 4.49
C LEU A 34 -1.64 -8.98 3.72
N VAL A 35 -1.58 -8.97 2.39
CA VAL A 35 -2.60 -9.60 1.56
C VAL A 35 -2.27 -11.09 1.41
N PRO A 36 -3.21 -12.00 1.73
CA PRO A 36 -3.00 -13.43 1.53
C PRO A 36 -2.77 -13.75 0.05
N GLY A 37 -1.70 -14.50 -0.23
CA GLY A 37 -1.24 -14.79 -1.60
C GLY A 37 -0.58 -13.59 -2.30
N GLY A 38 -0.30 -12.50 -1.57
CA GLY A 38 0.26 -11.23 -2.07
C GLY A 38 1.69 -11.27 -2.59
N ALA A 39 2.48 -12.28 -2.21
CA ALA A 39 3.90 -12.36 -2.52
C ALA A 39 4.15 -12.49 -4.03
N GLY A 40 4.98 -11.59 -4.58
CA GLY A 40 5.35 -11.63 -6.00
C GLY A 40 4.26 -11.16 -6.98
N MET A 41 3.10 -10.70 -6.50
CA MET A 41 2.06 -10.17 -7.40
C MET A 41 2.42 -8.79 -7.96
N ASN A 42 2.06 -8.59 -9.23
CA ASN A 42 2.08 -7.29 -9.90
C ASN A 42 1.18 -6.27 -9.17
N PRO A 43 1.51 -4.96 -9.24
CA PRO A 43 0.76 -3.90 -8.54
C PRO A 43 -0.74 -3.93 -8.80
N ASP A 44 -1.16 -4.01 -10.06
CA ASP A 44 -2.58 -3.92 -10.43
C ASP A 44 -3.39 -5.08 -9.85
N ARG A 45 -2.83 -6.30 -9.90
CA ARG A 45 -3.44 -7.48 -9.29
C ARG A 45 -3.42 -7.41 -7.77
N LEU A 46 -2.34 -6.89 -7.17
CA LEU A 46 -2.27 -6.75 -5.73
C LEU A 46 -3.34 -5.79 -5.22
N PHE A 47 -3.58 -4.67 -5.90
CA PHE A 47 -4.63 -3.73 -5.51
C PHE A 47 -6.03 -4.35 -5.61
N LEU A 48 -6.32 -5.05 -6.70
CA LEU A 48 -7.59 -5.78 -6.84
C LEU A 48 -7.76 -6.79 -5.70
N LYS A 49 -6.73 -7.60 -5.44
CA LYS A 49 -6.76 -8.59 -4.37
C LYS A 49 -6.89 -7.98 -2.98
N THR A 50 -6.28 -6.81 -2.78
CA THR A 50 -6.41 -6.02 -1.55
C THR A 50 -7.86 -5.60 -1.35
N ALA A 51 -8.52 -5.09 -2.40
CA ALA A 51 -9.92 -4.68 -2.33
C ALA A 51 -10.84 -5.85 -1.98
N GLU A 52 -10.65 -6.99 -2.63
CA GLU A 52 -11.35 -8.23 -2.30
C GLU A 52 -11.15 -8.62 -0.83
N HIS A 53 -9.91 -8.62 -0.36
CA HIS A 53 -9.59 -9.03 1.00
C HIS A 53 -10.20 -8.07 2.06
N ILE A 54 -10.17 -6.76 1.81
CA ILE A 54 -10.82 -5.77 2.69
C ILE A 54 -12.33 -6.02 2.75
N LEU A 55 -12.96 -6.29 1.60
CA LEU A 55 -14.39 -6.58 1.54
C LEU A 55 -14.74 -7.85 2.33
N GLN A 56 -13.95 -8.91 2.17
CA GLN A 56 -14.12 -10.17 2.90
C GLN A 56 -14.01 -9.96 4.42
N LEU A 57 -12.99 -9.25 4.88
CA LEU A 57 -12.82 -8.95 6.31
C LEU A 57 -13.99 -8.14 6.87
N ARG A 58 -14.47 -7.13 6.12
CA ARG A 58 -15.64 -6.35 6.53
C ARG A 58 -16.89 -7.21 6.63
N LEU A 59 -17.11 -8.10 5.67
CA LEU A 59 -18.24 -9.02 5.70
C LEU A 59 -18.16 -9.95 6.91
N GLN A 60 -17.00 -10.54 7.18
CA GLN A 60 -16.77 -11.39 8.35
C GLN A 60 -17.06 -10.66 9.67
N LEU A 61 -16.56 -9.43 9.81
CA LEU A 61 -16.84 -8.59 10.98
C LEU A 61 -18.32 -8.25 11.11
N ASN A 62 -18.99 -7.90 10.01
CA ASN A 62 -20.42 -7.58 10.03
C ASN A 62 -21.26 -8.79 10.46
N VAL A 63 -20.94 -9.98 9.95
CA VAL A 63 -21.61 -11.23 10.35
C VAL A 63 -21.37 -11.51 11.84
N LEU A 64 -20.12 -11.44 12.31
CA LEU A 64 -19.79 -11.65 13.73
C LEU A 64 -20.49 -10.64 14.63
N GLN A 65 -20.55 -9.37 14.24
CA GLN A 65 -21.28 -8.33 14.98
C GLN A 65 -22.78 -8.57 14.99
N ALA A 66 -23.37 -9.00 13.87
CA ALA A 66 -24.79 -9.35 13.82
C ALA A 66 -25.09 -10.54 14.73
N LEU A 67 -24.23 -11.56 14.73
CA LEU A 67 -24.38 -12.73 15.61
C LEU A 67 -24.20 -12.34 17.08
N SER A 68 -23.18 -11.55 17.46
CA SER A 68 -23.03 -11.07 18.84
C SER A 68 -24.26 -10.28 19.32
N LYS A 69 -24.85 -9.44 18.46
CA LYS A 69 -26.10 -8.74 18.78
C LYS A 69 -27.29 -9.68 18.97
N VAL A 70 -27.38 -10.76 18.19
CA VAL A 70 -28.44 -11.77 18.30
C VAL A 70 -28.25 -12.62 19.56
N PHE A 71 -27.01 -12.96 19.91
CA PHE A 71 -26.70 -13.83 21.04
C PHE A 71 -26.39 -13.09 22.35
N ASN A 72 -26.41 -11.74 22.36
CA ASN A 72 -26.08 -10.90 23.53
C ASN A 72 -24.79 -11.35 24.27
N VAL A 73 -23.76 -11.72 23.50
CA VAL A 73 -22.40 -11.94 24.02
C VAL A 73 -21.59 -10.67 23.84
#